data_AF-A0A425DAL7-F1
#
_entry.id   AF-A0A425DAL7-F1
#
_cell.length_a   1.000
_cell.length_b   1.000
_cell.length_c   1.000
_cell.angle_alpha   90.00
_cell.angle_beta   90.00
_cell.angle_gamma   90.00
#
_symmetry.space_group_name_H-M   'P 1'
#
loop_
_entity.id
_entity.type
_entity.pdbx_description
1 polymer ?
#
loop_
_entity_poly.entity_id
_entity_poly.type
_entity_poly.pdbx_seq_one_letter_code
_entity_poly.pdbx_strand_id
1 'polypeptide(L)'
;QLSFVVCPVEYLVVPVVLTGVGEGCVFGLFPVLTRELFGPRHFGKNFGLVSLANAVGFPLVMGPLSSALYRWQLAPGTEKCFGSSCFTSMFLFTAGLSLVATFSSTRLH
;
A
#
# COMPACT_ATOMS: atom_id res chain seq x y z
N GLN A 1 7.49 -3.49 -1.47
CA GLN A 1 6.55 -4.64 -1.52
C GLN A 1 7.23 -5.91 -1.98
N LEU A 2 7.84 -5.97 -3.17
CA LEU A 2 8.61 -7.17 -3.62
C LEU A 2 9.77 -7.54 -2.67
N SER A 3 10.38 -6.56 -2.02
CA SER A 3 11.40 -6.77 -1.00
C SER A 3 10.90 -7.60 0.20
N PHE A 4 9.63 -7.50 0.58
CA PHE A 4 9.01 -8.32 1.62
C PHE A 4 8.76 -9.78 1.18
N VAL A 5 8.71 -10.05 -0.12
CA VAL A 5 8.55 -11.40 -0.68
C VAL A 5 9.89 -12.13 -0.78
N VAL A 6 10.96 -11.39 -1.08
CA VAL A 6 12.29 -11.97 -1.34
C VAL A 6 13.16 -12.03 -0.08
N CYS A 7 13.01 -11.11 0.88
CA CYS A 7 13.80 -11.13 2.11
C CYS A 7 13.25 -12.12 3.13
N PRO A 8 14.11 -12.95 3.76
CA PRO A 8 13.72 -13.76 4.90
C PRO A 8 13.39 -12.88 6.11
N VAL A 9 12.60 -13.44 7.04
CA VAL A 9 12.02 -12.73 8.20
C VAL A 9 13.10 -12.07 9.08
N GLU A 10 14.32 -12.61 9.09
CA GLU A 10 15.48 -12.09 9.82
C GLU A 10 15.93 -10.70 9.35
N TYR A 11 15.67 -10.33 8.09
CA TYR A 11 16.06 -9.05 7.51
C TYR A 11 14.88 -8.09 7.30
N LEU A 12 13.78 -8.25 8.04
CA LEU A 12 12.57 -7.43 7.90
C LEU A 12 12.81 -5.92 8.04
N VAL A 13 13.88 -5.52 8.74
CA VAL A 13 14.28 -4.11 8.90
C VAL A 13 14.54 -3.44 7.55
N VAL A 14 15.18 -4.13 6.61
CA VAL A 14 15.52 -3.57 5.30
C VAL A 14 14.27 -3.16 4.50
N PRO A 15 13.28 -4.06 4.24
CA PRO A 15 12.08 -3.68 3.53
C PRO A 15 11.22 -2.68 4.32
N VAL A 16 11.20 -2.73 5.66
CA VAL A 16 10.47 -1.75 6.50
C VAL A 16 11.05 -0.35 6.34
N VAL A 17 12.38 -0.19 6.43
CA VAL A 17 13.04 1.11 6.26
C VAL A 17 12.82 1.65 4.85
N LEU A 18 12.99 0.81 3.81
CA LEU A 18 12.77 1.22 2.43
C LEU A 18 11.33 1.67 2.18
N THR A 19 10.35 0.95 2.72
CA THR A 19 8.94 1.35 2.65
C THR A 19 8.69 2.65 3.42
N GLY A 20 9.24 2.79 4.62
CA GLY A 20 9.10 4.01 5.42
C GLY A 20 9.67 5.25 4.76
N VAL A 21 10.85 5.13 4.13
CA VAL A 21 11.46 6.22 3.35
C VAL A 21 10.57 6.60 2.17
N GLY A 22 10.09 5.61 1.39
CA GLY A 22 9.20 5.85 0.27
C GLY A 22 7.88 6.53 0.68
N GLU A 23 7.26 6.04 1.74
CA GLU A 23 6.03 6.61 2.32
C GLU A 23 6.25 8.06 2.75
N GLY A 24 7.38 8.35 3.42
CA GLY A 24 7.75 9.69 3.85
C GLY A 24 7.92 10.66 2.67
N CYS A 25 8.57 10.21 1.58
CA CYS A 25 8.69 11.00 0.36
C CYS A 25 7.32 11.30 -0.25
N VAL A 26 6.45 10.29 -0.37
CA VAL A 26 5.09 10.46 -0.93
C VAL A 26 4.28 11.43 -0.07
N PHE A 27 4.29 11.27 1.25
CA PHE A 27 3.55 12.12 2.17
C PHE A 27 3.97 13.59 2.08
N GLY A 28 5.27 13.86 1.90
CA GLY A 28 5.79 15.21 1.70
C GLY A 28 5.51 15.81 0.32
N LEU A 29 5.56 15.00 -0.74
CA LEU A 29 5.28 15.43 -2.12
C LEU A 29 3.78 15.65 -2.36
N PHE A 30 2.94 14.90 -1.65
CA PHE A 30 1.50 14.89 -1.81
C PHE A 30 0.83 16.29 -1.77
N PRO A 31 1.07 17.15 -0.76
CA PRO A 31 0.51 18.51 -0.74
C PRO A 31 1.07 19.40 -1.86
N VAL A 32 2.33 19.23 -2.25
CA VAL A 32 2.94 20.01 -3.34
C VAL A 32 2.26 19.66 -4.67
N LEU A 33 2.14 18.37 -4.98
CA LEU A 33 1.47 17.89 -6.20
C LEU A 33 0.00 18.29 -6.25
N THR A 34 -0.71 18.22 -5.12
CA THR A 34 -2.12 18.64 -5.05
C THR A 34 -2.29 20.12 -5.36
N ARG A 35 -1.33 20.95 -4.96
CA ARG A 35 -1.33 22.39 -5.25
C ARG A 35 -1.04 22.67 -6.72
N GLU A 36 -0.08 21.96 -7.30
CA GLU A 36 0.30 22.11 -8.72
C GLU A 36 -0.81 21.61 -9.67
N LEU A 37 -1.41 20.43 -9.42
CA LEU A 37 -2.42 19.87 -10.31
C LEU A 37 -3.78 20.58 -10.23
N PHE A 38 -4.24 20.90 -9.02
CA PHE A 38 -5.60 21.42 -8.83
C PHE A 38 -5.67 22.93 -8.59
N GLY A 39 -4.52 23.58 -8.51
CA GLY A 39 -4.40 25.00 -8.23
C GLY A 39 -4.73 25.38 -6.78
N PRO A 40 -4.43 26.63 -6.38
CA PRO A 40 -4.53 27.08 -4.99
C PRO A 40 -5.97 27.37 -4.53
N ARG A 41 -6.93 27.55 -5.45
CA ARG A 41 -8.27 28.10 -5.15
C ARG A 41 -9.18 27.16 -4.36
N HIS A 42 -9.05 25.84 -4.56
CA HIS A 42 -9.80 24.80 -3.84
C HIS A 42 -8.89 23.75 -3.20
N PHE A 43 -7.66 24.14 -2.85
CA PHE A 43 -6.63 23.23 -2.33
C PHE A 43 -7.13 22.37 -1.16
N GLY A 44 -7.78 22.97 -0.17
CA GLY A 44 -8.28 22.26 1.01
C GLY A 44 -9.34 21.19 0.70
N LYS A 45 -10.20 21.41 -0.30
CA LYS A 45 -11.21 20.43 -0.73
C LYS A 45 -10.58 19.22 -1.43
N ASN A 46 -9.59 19.46 -2.29
CA ASN A 46 -8.91 18.41 -3.03
C ASN A 46 -7.96 17.60 -2.14
N PHE A 47 -7.20 18.31 -1.30
CA PHE A 47 -6.38 17.68 -0.27
C PHE A 47 -7.23 16.82 0.67
N GLY A 48 -8.36 17.36 1.15
CA GLY A 48 -9.31 16.63 1.99
C GLY A 48 -9.90 15.40 1.30
N LEU A 49 -10.27 15.48 0.01
CA LEU A 49 -10.79 14.34 -0.77
C LEU A 49 -9.75 13.22 -0.90
N VAL A 50 -8.50 13.55 -1.16
CA VAL A 50 -7.46 12.52 -1.29
C VAL A 50 -7.05 11.95 0.06
N SER A 51 -6.98 12.77 1.11
CA SER A 51 -6.79 12.27 2.48
C SER A 51 -7.93 11.33 2.89
N LEU A 52 -9.18 11.65 2.51
CA LEU A 52 -10.33 10.79 2.73
C LEU A 52 -10.21 9.49 1.94
N ALA A 53 -9.77 9.55 0.68
CA ALA A 53 -9.53 8.36 -0.13
C ALA A 53 -8.49 7.42 0.51
N ASN A 54 -7.41 7.96 1.10
CA ASN A 54 -6.43 7.17 1.84
C ASN A 54 -7.03 6.57 3.13
N ALA A 55 -7.76 7.39 3.90
CA ALA A 55 -8.42 6.97 5.13
C ALA A 55 -9.53 5.93 4.91
N VAL A 56 -10.14 5.87 3.73
CA VAL A 56 -11.13 4.84 3.37
C VAL A 56 -10.42 3.63 2.76
N GLY A 57 -9.46 3.83 1.86
CA GLY A 57 -8.79 2.74 1.15
C GLY A 57 -8.05 1.79 2.08
N PHE A 58 -7.34 2.31 3.08
CA PHE A 58 -6.52 1.46 3.95
C PHE A 58 -7.34 0.64 4.97
N PRO A 59 -8.10 1.24 5.90
CA PRO A 59 -8.84 0.46 6.88
C PRO A 59 -10.10 -0.22 6.30
N LEU A 60 -10.77 0.38 5.32
CA LEU A 60 -12.08 -0.09 4.85
C LEU A 60 -11.97 -1.11 3.71
N VAL A 61 -10.96 -1.00 2.86
CA VAL A 61 -10.77 -1.90 1.70
C VAL A 61 -9.64 -2.89 1.95
N MET A 62 -8.44 -2.41 2.32
CA MET A 62 -7.30 -3.29 2.55
C MET A 62 -7.46 -4.16 3.79
N GLY A 63 -8.06 -3.67 4.87
CA GLY A 63 -8.26 -4.44 6.11
C GLY A 63 -9.13 -5.69 5.95
N PRO A 64 -10.35 -5.59 5.38
CA PRO A 64 -11.19 -6.76 5.10
C PRO A 64 -10.57 -7.67 4.04
N LEU A 65 -9.90 -7.09 3.03
CA LEU A 65 -9.25 -7.87 1.99
C LEU A 65 -8.11 -8.73 2.54
N SER A 66 -7.26 -8.16 3.40
CA SER A 66 -6.17 -8.91 4.05
C SER A 66 -6.73 -10.04 4.91
N SER A 67 -7.83 -9.79 5.61
CA SER A 67 -8.52 -10.79 6.43
C SER A 67 -9.14 -11.91 5.59
N ALA A 68 -9.71 -11.59 4.43
CA ALA A 68 -10.29 -12.55 3.50
C ALA A 68 -9.22 -13.42 2.83
N LEU A 69 -8.13 -12.80 2.34
CA LEU A 69 -6.97 -13.51 1.78
C LEU A 69 -6.35 -14.45 2.81
N TYR A 70 -6.19 -13.98 4.04
CA TYR A 70 -5.67 -14.81 5.13
C TYR A 70 -6.57 -16.02 5.40
N ARG A 71 -7.90 -15.82 5.42
CA ARG A 71 -8.87 -16.92 5.60
C ARG A 71 -8.83 -17.94 4.47
N TRP A 72 -8.55 -17.51 3.25
CA TRP A 72 -8.50 -18.38 2.08
C TRP A 72 -7.26 -19.29 2.06
N GLN A 73 -6.17 -18.85 2.68
CA GLN A 73 -4.93 -19.62 2.83
C GLN A 73 -4.91 -20.54 4.08
N LEU A 74 -5.95 -20.53 4.92
CA LEU A 74 -6.03 -21.42 6.07
C LEU A 74 -6.26 -22.88 5.64
N ALA A 75 -5.48 -23.80 6.19
CA ALA A 75 -5.73 -25.23 6.05
C ALA A 75 -6.99 -25.63 6.84
N PRO A 76 -7.80 -26.59 6.34
CA PRO A 76 -9.04 -26.99 6.99
C PRO A 76 -8.77 -27.48 8.42
N GLY A 77 -9.35 -26.80 9.41
CA GLY A 77 -9.21 -27.12 10.84
C GLY A 77 -8.17 -26.30 11.62
N THR A 78 -7.48 -25.35 11.00
CA THR A 78 -6.54 -24.45 11.69
C THR A 78 -7.02 -23.00 11.69
N GLU A 79 -6.99 -22.32 12.84
CA GLU A 79 -7.37 -20.90 12.96
C GLU A 79 -6.22 -19.92 12.69
N LYS A 80 -4.98 -20.43 12.63
CA LYS A 80 -3.77 -19.61 12.49
C LYS A 80 -2.87 -20.16 11.40
N CYS A 81 -2.51 -19.28 10.48
CA CYS A 81 -1.60 -19.56 9.37
C CYS A 81 -0.20 -19.04 9.74
N PHE A 82 0.74 -19.95 9.93
CA PHE A 82 2.12 -19.64 10.28
C PHE A 82 3.03 -19.84 9.05
N GLY A 83 3.82 -18.82 8.71
CA GLY A 83 4.80 -18.88 7.63
C GLY A 83 4.72 -17.69 6.66
N SER A 84 5.80 -17.50 5.89
CA SER A 84 5.91 -16.44 4.90
C SER A 84 4.84 -16.53 3.82
N SER A 85 4.49 -17.75 3.36
CA SER A 85 3.50 -17.98 2.31
C SER A 85 2.11 -17.37 2.59
N CYS A 86 1.71 -17.21 3.85
CA CYS A 86 0.41 -16.62 4.16
C CYS A 86 0.35 -15.13 3.89
N PHE A 87 1.45 -14.42 4.17
CA PHE A 87 1.56 -12.98 3.95
C PHE A 87 2.03 -12.65 2.52
N THR A 88 2.74 -13.58 1.86
CA THR A 88 3.22 -13.42 0.49
C THR A 88 2.09 -13.07 -0.49
N SER A 89 0.91 -13.68 -0.37
CA SER A 89 -0.24 -13.38 -1.25
C SER A 89 -0.66 -11.90 -1.17
N MET A 90 -0.69 -11.33 0.04
CA MET A 90 -1.02 -9.93 0.25
C MET A 90 0.09 -8.99 -0.26
N PHE A 91 1.36 -9.35 -0.05
CA PHE A 91 2.49 -8.59 -0.58
C PHE A 91 2.56 -8.63 -2.12
N LEU A 92 2.19 -9.75 -2.75
CA LEU A 92 2.08 -9.85 -4.20
C LEU A 92 0.93 -9.00 -4.74
N PHE A 93 -0.23 -9.03 -4.08
CA PHE A 93 -1.37 -8.21 -4.46
C PHE A 93 -1.03 -6.71 -4.40
N THR A 94 -0.43 -6.26 -3.29
CA THR A 94 0.02 -4.86 -3.13
C THR A 94 1.17 -4.50 -4.07
N ALA A 95 2.05 -5.44 -4.42
CA ALA A 95 3.06 -5.24 -5.46
C ALA A 95 2.41 -5.03 -6.84
N GLY A 96 1.37 -5.81 -7.19
CA GLY A 96 0.59 -5.62 -8.42
C GLY A 96 -0.06 -4.24 -8.49
N LEU A 97 -0.71 -3.81 -7.41
CA LEU A 97 -1.27 -2.45 -7.29
C LEU A 97 -0.21 -1.36 -7.48
N SER A 98 0.99 -1.56 -6.91
CA SER A 98 2.10 -0.61 -7.04
C SER A 98 2.60 -0.51 -8.49
N LEU A 99 2.63 -1.62 -9.22
CA LEU A 99 3.00 -1.63 -10.65
C LEU A 99 1.95 -0.89 -11.49
N VAL A 100 0.66 -1.14 -11.25
CA VAL A 100 -0.42 -0.42 -11.94
C VAL A 100 -0.36 1.08 -11.65
N ALA A 101 -0.08 1.47 -10.41
CA ALA A 101 0.10 2.87 -10.04
C ALA A 101 1.29 3.51 -10.75
N THR A 102 2.42 2.81 -10.81
CA THR A 102 3.63 3.29 -11.52
C THR A 102 3.36 3.44 -13.02
N PHE A 103 2.72 2.45 -13.63
CA PHE A 103 2.33 2.51 -15.04
C PHE A 103 1.38 3.68 -15.32
N SER A 104 0.37 3.88 -14.46
CA SER A 104 -0.56 5.01 -14.59
C SER A 104 0.16 6.35 -14.45
N SER A 105 1.14 6.44 -13.53
CA SER A 105 1.97 7.64 -13.39
C SER A 105 2.78 7.95 -14.64
N THR A 106 3.34 6.93 -15.31
CA THR A 106 4.10 7.13 -16.55
C THR A 106 3.24 7.56 -17.74
N ARG A 107 1.92 7.37 -17.67
CA ARG A 107 0.95 7.77 -18.71
C ARG A 107 0.37 9.17 -18.49
N LEU A 108 0.58 9.74 -17.30
CA LEU A 108 0.11 11.08 -16.93
C LEU A 108 1.11 12.18 -17.37
N HIS A 109 2.30 11.76 -17.82
CA HIS A 109 3.37 12.62 -18.31
C HIS A 109 3.50 12.52 -19.83
#